data_AF-A0AAD7PFG1-F1
#
_entry.id   AF-A0AAD7PFG1-F1
#
_cell.length_a   1.000
_cell.length_b   1.000
_cell.length_c   1.000
_cell.angle_alpha   90.00
_cell.angle_beta   90.00
_cell.angle_gamma   90.00
#
_symmetry.space_group_name_H-M   'P 1'
#
loop_
_entity.id
_entity.type
_entity.pdbx_description
1 polymer ?
#
loop_
_entity_poly.entity_id
_entity_poly.type
_entity_poly.pdbx_seq_one_letter_code
_entity_poly.pdbx_strand_id
1 'polypeptide(L)'
;MKKVVLCCLGGINIAIAMDKFLDGFLAGYRTQTIVCHRRAHQEDASKSIVGQSVFFLWKPNDNALRPQLLLYTRLYQNCSPEDLALAKILVRPGSRFLRDLSKAKKFTNEGYVSIPQVYVLCNDDKTIPEEYQLWMIQNSGVQEVLEIKGTDHMAMLS
;
A
#
# COMPACT_ATOMS: atom_id res chain seq x y z
N MET A 1 -20.23 -8.60 -11.40
CA MET A 1 -18.84 -8.10 -11.50
C MET A 1 -18.56 -7.14 -10.35
N LYS A 2 -17.30 -7.03 -9.87
CA LYS A 2 -16.98 -6.38 -8.58
C LYS A 2 -16.06 -5.15 -8.71
N LYS A 3 -16.26 -4.17 -7.82
CA LYS A 3 -15.32 -3.06 -7.50
C LYS A 3 -14.62 -3.41 -6.18
N VAL A 4 -13.31 -3.21 -6.08
CA VAL A 4 -12.53 -3.51 -4.87
C VAL A 4 -11.67 -2.31 -4.51
N VAL A 5 -11.68 -1.92 -3.23
CA VAL A 5 -10.84 -0.85 -2.65
C VAL A 5 -9.91 -1.48 -1.61
N LEU A 6 -8.61 -1.20 -1.68
CA LEU A 6 -7.63 -1.68 -0.70
C LEU A 6 -6.54 -0.65 -0.42
N CYS A 7 -6.11 -0.61 0.84
CA CYS A 7 -5.05 0.24 1.35
C CYS A 7 -3.69 -0.50 1.42
N CYS A 8 -2.60 0.23 1.18
CA CYS A 8 -1.24 -0.17 1.58
C CYS A 8 -0.73 -1.49 0.96
N LEU A 9 -0.42 -2.52 1.75
CA LEU A 9 0.08 -3.80 1.23
C LEU A 9 -0.99 -4.62 0.50
N GLY A 10 -2.29 -4.31 0.70
CA GLY A 10 -3.39 -5.01 0.06
C GLY A 10 -3.37 -4.92 -1.47
N GLY A 11 -2.67 -3.93 -2.03
CA GLY A 11 -2.49 -3.78 -3.47
C GLY A 11 -1.83 -4.97 -4.17
N ILE A 12 -0.89 -5.64 -3.52
CA ILE A 12 -0.24 -6.84 -4.05
C ILE A 12 -1.22 -8.01 -4.08
N ASN A 13 -2.05 -8.15 -3.03
CA ASN A 13 -3.04 -9.23 -2.94
C ASN A 13 -4.06 -9.14 -4.08
N ILE A 14 -4.60 -7.95 -4.34
CA ILE A 14 -5.54 -7.76 -5.44
C ILE A 14 -4.85 -7.87 -6.80
N ALA A 15 -3.58 -7.48 -6.90
CA ALA A 15 -2.83 -7.67 -8.14
C ALA A 15 -2.78 -9.14 -8.55
N ILE A 16 -2.47 -10.01 -7.58
CA ILE A 16 -2.47 -11.47 -7.77
C ILE A 16 -3.88 -12.00 -8.08
N ALA A 17 -4.92 -11.47 -7.42
CA ALA A 17 -6.29 -11.91 -7.68
C ALA A 17 -6.77 -11.51 -9.08
N MET A 18 -6.47 -10.28 -9.51
CA MET A 18 -6.79 -9.75 -10.84
C MET A 18 -6.11 -10.54 -11.96
N ASP A 19 -4.86 -10.96 -11.73
CA ASP A 19 -4.12 -11.76 -12.71
C ASP A 19 -4.63 -13.20 -12.83
N LYS A 20 -5.23 -13.74 -11.75
CA LYS A 20 -5.76 -15.11 -11.71
C LYS A 20 -7.22 -15.25 -12.13
N PHE A 21 -8.05 -14.25 -11.84
CA PHE A 21 -9.50 -14.32 -12.02
C PHE A 21 -10.00 -13.27 -13.01
N LEU A 22 -9.78 -13.53 -14.30
CA LEU A 22 -10.06 -12.60 -15.40
C LEU A 22 -11.55 -12.19 -15.48
N ASP A 23 -12.47 -13.11 -15.19
CA ASP A 23 -13.92 -12.88 -15.35
C ASP A 23 -14.60 -12.24 -14.11
N GLY A 24 -13.81 -11.85 -13.09
CA GLY A 24 -14.34 -11.43 -11.78
C GLY A 24 -14.42 -9.91 -11.52
N PHE A 25 -13.65 -9.11 -12.27
CA PHE A 25 -13.36 -7.71 -11.93
C PHE A 25 -13.78 -6.74 -13.03
N LEU A 26 -14.41 -5.62 -12.64
CA LEU A 26 -14.70 -4.50 -13.55
C LEU A 26 -13.64 -3.39 -13.44
N ALA A 27 -13.20 -3.10 -12.21
CA ALA A 27 -12.23 -2.05 -11.91
C ALA A 27 -11.57 -2.31 -10.55
N GLY A 28 -10.28 -2.00 -10.45
CA GLY A 28 -9.51 -2.01 -9.22
C GLY A 28 -9.28 -0.61 -8.67
N TYR A 29 -9.80 -0.31 -7.49
CA TYR A 29 -9.49 0.92 -6.78
C TYR A 29 -8.34 0.64 -5.80
N ARG A 30 -7.22 1.35 -5.97
CA ARG A 30 -6.03 1.24 -5.12
C ARG A 30 -5.90 2.51 -4.31
N THR A 31 -5.93 2.41 -2.99
CA THR A 31 -5.58 3.52 -2.11
C THR A 31 -4.18 3.26 -1.56
N GLN A 32 -3.27 4.24 -1.68
CA GLN A 32 -1.98 4.24 -0.98
C GLN A 32 -1.16 2.94 -1.09
N THR A 33 -1.24 2.26 -2.23
CA THR A 33 -0.73 0.90 -2.40
C THR A 33 0.67 0.94 -3.00
N ILE A 34 1.55 0.03 -2.55
CA ILE A 34 2.83 -0.24 -3.22
C ILE A 34 2.51 -0.80 -4.60
N VAL A 35 2.78 0.00 -5.63
CA VAL A 35 2.56 -0.38 -7.02
C VAL A 35 3.44 -1.58 -7.34
N CYS A 36 2.83 -2.70 -7.73
CA CYS A 36 3.58 -3.74 -8.41
C CYS A 36 3.82 -3.29 -9.85
N HIS A 37 4.98 -2.69 -10.06
CA HIS A 37 5.29 -2.03 -11.31
C HIS A 37 5.59 -3.04 -12.43
N ARG A 38 5.25 -2.65 -13.67
CA ARG A 38 5.62 -3.26 -14.97
C ARG A 38 7.13 -3.57 -15.10
N ARG A 39 8.00 -2.94 -14.30
CA ARG A 39 9.47 -3.08 -14.41
C ARG A 39 10.28 -3.25 -13.11
N ALA A 40 9.72 -3.12 -11.92
CA ALA A 40 10.55 -3.09 -10.70
C ALA A 40 10.08 -4.08 -9.63
N HIS A 41 10.75 -5.22 -9.56
CA HIS A 41 10.76 -6.06 -8.34
C HIS A 41 11.84 -5.60 -7.34
N GLN A 42 12.62 -4.55 -7.64
CA GLN A 42 13.91 -4.33 -6.97
C GLN A 42 14.22 -2.88 -6.53
N GLU A 43 13.67 -1.83 -7.17
CA GLU A 43 13.96 -0.43 -6.80
C GLU A 43 12.93 0.22 -5.85
N ASP A 44 11.71 -0.32 -5.76
CA ASP A 44 10.61 0.26 -4.96
C ASP A 44 10.75 0.06 -3.45
N ALA A 45 11.51 -0.96 -3.02
CA ALA A 45 11.63 -1.29 -1.60
C ALA A 45 12.61 -0.38 -0.84
N SER A 46 13.54 0.28 -1.54
CA SER A 46 14.62 1.08 -0.94
C SER A 46 14.29 2.56 -0.77
N LYS A 47 13.36 3.12 -1.56
CA LYS A 47 13.03 4.56 -1.55
C LYS A 47 11.90 4.95 -0.62
N SER A 48 11.01 4.02 -0.27
CA SER A 48 10.07 4.23 0.83
C SER A 48 10.83 4.09 2.14
N ILE A 49 10.95 5.18 2.92
CA ILE A 49 11.56 5.23 4.27
C ILE A 49 10.88 4.24 5.26
N VAL A 50 9.77 3.64 4.84
CA VAL A 50 9.00 2.60 5.51
C VAL A 50 9.44 1.17 5.14
N GLY A 51 10.40 1.02 4.23
CA GLY A 51 11.03 -0.26 3.88
C GLY A 51 11.78 -0.93 5.05
N GLN A 52 12.12 -0.17 6.10
CA GLN A 52 12.73 -0.71 7.31
C GLN A 52 11.84 -0.54 8.56
N SER A 53 11.12 0.58 8.71
CA SER A 53 10.55 0.94 10.01
C SER A 53 9.19 0.30 10.34
N VAL A 54 8.18 0.34 9.46
CA VAL A 54 6.85 -0.25 9.76
C VAL A 54 6.89 -1.77 9.78
N PHE A 55 7.92 -2.36 9.18
CA PHE A 55 8.06 -3.80 9.02
C PHE A 55 8.73 -4.49 10.21
N PHE A 56 9.47 -3.76 11.05
CA PHE A 56 10.01 -4.25 12.32
C PHE A 56 9.06 -3.99 13.48
N LEU A 57 7.76 -4.25 13.28
CA LEU A 57 6.79 -4.38 14.37
C LEU A 57 7.23 -5.43 15.42
N TRP A 58 8.21 -6.28 15.08
CA TRP A 58 8.74 -7.32 15.95
C TRP A 58 10.19 -7.72 15.59
N LYS A 59 11.16 -6.80 15.64
CA LYS A 59 12.57 -7.20 15.84
C LYS A 59 13.07 -6.65 17.19
N PRO A 60 13.62 -7.50 18.08
CA PRO A 60 13.95 -7.06 19.44
C PRO A 60 15.17 -6.17 19.57
N ASN A 61 15.95 -5.89 18.52
CA ASN A 61 17.18 -5.11 18.66
C ASN A 61 17.46 -4.16 17.49
N ASP A 62 18.03 -3.03 17.90
CA ASP A 62 18.70 -1.95 17.17
C ASP A 62 17.81 -0.86 16.56
N ASN A 63 17.62 0.21 17.34
CA ASN A 63 17.32 1.60 16.94
C ASN A 63 16.10 1.88 16.03
N ALA A 64 15.26 0.89 15.73
CA ALA A 64 13.99 1.07 15.02
C ALA A 64 12.95 1.75 15.94
N LEU A 65 12.24 2.76 15.42
CA LEU A 65 11.12 3.38 16.14
C LEU A 65 10.19 2.28 16.71
N ARG A 66 9.84 2.41 17.99
CA ARG A 66 8.91 1.49 18.65
C ARG A 66 7.66 1.34 17.76
N PRO A 67 7.12 0.12 17.59
CA PRO A 67 5.99 -0.09 16.69
C PRO A 67 4.77 0.78 17.00
N GLN A 68 4.56 1.07 18.28
CA GLN A 68 3.52 1.96 18.77
C GLN A 68 3.74 3.43 18.36
N LEU A 69 5.01 3.86 18.28
CA LEU A 69 5.36 5.22 17.87
C LEU A 69 5.13 5.41 16.37
N LEU A 70 5.37 4.39 15.55
CA LEU A 70 5.06 4.41 14.12
C LEU A 70 3.56 4.49 13.85
N LEU A 71 2.74 3.74 14.60
CA LEU A 71 1.28 3.84 14.49
C LEU A 71 0.82 5.28 14.70
N TYR A 72 1.27 5.93 15.76
CA TYR A 72 0.85 7.30 16.08
C TYR A 72 1.41 8.36 15.13
N THR A 73 2.71 8.27 14.77
CA THR A 73 3.40 9.38 14.09
C THR A 73 3.32 9.33 12.56
N ARG A 74 3.01 8.16 11.98
CA ARG A 74 3.10 7.92 10.53
C ARG A 74 1.82 7.34 9.92
N LEU A 75 1.07 6.55 10.68
CA LEU A 75 -0.09 5.82 10.17
C LEU A 75 -1.42 6.50 10.56
N TYR A 76 -1.59 6.84 11.84
CA TYR A 76 -2.83 7.34 12.45
C TYR A 76 -2.69 8.80 12.94
N GLN A 77 -1.86 9.62 12.30
CA GLN A 77 -1.59 10.99 12.76
C GLN A 77 -2.80 11.93 12.67
N ASN A 78 -3.74 11.65 11.77
CA ASN A 78 -4.96 12.43 11.57
C ASN A 78 -6.22 11.64 11.99
N CYS A 79 -6.05 10.42 12.50
CA CYS A 79 -7.16 9.60 13.00
C CYS A 79 -7.56 9.98 14.44
N SER A 80 -8.75 9.52 14.85
CA SER A 80 -9.21 9.68 16.22
C SER A 80 -8.36 8.90 17.24
N PRO A 81 -8.28 9.33 18.51
CA PRO A 81 -7.64 8.55 19.57
C PRO A 81 -8.24 7.14 19.72
N GLU A 82 -9.54 6.99 19.45
CA GLU A 82 -10.27 5.72 19.48
C GLU A 82 -9.76 4.75 18.40
N ASP A 83 -9.56 5.23 17.16
CA ASP A 83 -9.00 4.45 16.07
C ASP A 83 -7.57 4.00 16.36
N LEU A 84 -6.76 4.89 16.93
CA LEU A 84 -5.40 4.56 17.35
C LEU A 84 -5.39 3.51 18.48
N ALA A 85 -6.30 3.63 19.45
CA ALA A 85 -6.45 2.65 20.52
C ALA A 85 -6.87 1.28 19.98
N LEU A 86 -7.81 1.27 19.04
CA LEU A 86 -8.26 0.06 18.35
C LEU A 86 -7.12 -0.58 17.56
N ALA A 87 -6.35 0.22 16.80
CA ALA A 87 -5.20 -0.26 16.05
C ALA A 87 -4.15 -0.92 16.94
N LYS A 88 -3.86 -0.35 18.13
CA LYS A 88 -2.92 -0.95 19.08
C LYS A 88 -3.33 -2.35 19.54
N ILE A 89 -4.62 -2.65 19.59
CA ILE A 89 -5.15 -3.95 20.03
C ILE A 89 -5.23 -4.93 18.86
N LEU A 90 -5.50 -4.45 17.64
CA LEU A 90 -5.75 -5.29 16.46
C LEU A 90 -4.53 -5.54 15.58
N VAL A 91 -3.49 -4.70 15.65
CA VAL A 91 -2.30 -4.84 14.79
C VAL A 91 -1.60 -6.16 15.09
N ARG A 92 -1.37 -6.94 14.03
CA ARG A 92 -0.66 -8.22 14.06
C ARG A 92 0.59 -8.15 13.19
N PRO A 93 1.63 -8.93 13.50
CA PRO A 93 2.80 -9.04 12.63
C PRO A 93 2.40 -9.48 11.21
N GLY A 94 2.94 -8.79 10.20
CA GLY A 94 2.71 -9.08 8.79
C GLY A 94 4.01 -9.17 7.99
N SER A 95 3.94 -9.70 6.77
CA SER A 95 5.07 -9.79 5.86
C SER A 95 4.80 -9.17 4.49
N ARG A 96 5.83 -8.56 3.87
CA ARG A 96 5.85 -8.06 2.50
C ARG A 96 6.15 -9.18 1.50
N PHE A 97 6.54 -10.36 2.00
CA PHE A 97 6.88 -11.52 1.19
C PHE A 97 7.90 -11.21 0.08
N LEU A 98 8.85 -10.27 0.31
CA LEU A 98 9.77 -9.77 -0.72
C LEU A 98 10.57 -10.89 -1.40
N ARG A 99 10.99 -11.90 -0.64
CA ARG A 99 11.74 -13.06 -1.15
C ARG A 99 10.87 -13.95 -2.06
N ASP A 100 9.59 -14.04 -1.77
CA ASP A 100 8.66 -14.86 -2.55
C ASP A 100 8.21 -14.08 -3.79
N LEU A 101 7.92 -12.79 -3.62
CA LEU A 101 7.58 -11.87 -4.72
C LEU A 101 8.74 -11.69 -5.70
N SER A 102 10.01 -11.73 -5.27
CA SER A 102 11.15 -11.65 -6.20
C SER A 102 11.29 -12.87 -7.11
N LYS A 103 10.70 -14.01 -6.72
CA LYS A 103 10.64 -15.24 -7.50
C LYS A 103 9.32 -15.44 -8.24
N ALA A 104 8.32 -14.61 -7.93
CA ALA A 104 7.01 -14.70 -8.55
C ALA A 104 7.08 -14.30 -10.03
N LYS A 105 6.20 -14.90 -10.84
CA LYS A 105 6.04 -14.48 -12.24
C LYS A 105 5.49 -13.05 -12.27
N LYS A 106 5.90 -12.30 -13.30
CA LYS A 106 5.32 -10.98 -13.59
C LYS A 106 3.85 -11.14 -13.95
N PHE A 107 3.08 -10.09 -13.67
CA PHE A 107 1.67 -10.04 -14.05
C PHE A 107 1.49 -10.03 -15.57
N THR A 108 0.41 -10.66 -16.02
CA THR A 108 0.05 -10.83 -17.43
C THR A 108 -0.60 -9.58 -18.00
N ASN A 109 -0.52 -9.42 -19.33
CA ASN A 109 -1.15 -8.30 -20.02
C ASN A 109 -2.68 -8.46 -20.06
N GLU A 110 -3.13 -9.70 -20.13
CA GLU A 110 -4.54 -10.10 -20.24
C GLU A 110 -5.26 -10.02 -18.88
N GLY A 111 -4.53 -10.12 -17.77
CA GLY A 111 -5.08 -10.06 -16.42
C GLY A 111 -4.90 -8.73 -15.72
N TYR A 112 -3.93 -8.65 -14.81
CA TYR A 112 -3.75 -7.45 -13.98
C TYR A 112 -3.69 -6.14 -14.76
N VAL A 113 -2.98 -6.17 -15.90
CA VAL A 113 -2.69 -4.98 -16.71
C VAL A 113 -3.91 -4.56 -17.55
N SER A 114 -4.83 -5.48 -17.87
CA SER A 114 -6.02 -5.17 -18.66
C SER A 114 -7.11 -4.49 -17.84
N ILE A 115 -7.12 -4.70 -16.52
CA ILE A 115 -8.16 -4.19 -15.63
C ILE A 115 -7.93 -2.71 -15.32
N PRO A 116 -8.93 -1.83 -15.55
CA PRO A 116 -8.90 -0.43 -15.15
C PRO A 116 -8.49 -0.23 -13.69
N GLN A 117 -7.53 0.67 -13.46
CA GLN A 117 -7.01 0.95 -12.12
C GLN A 117 -7.14 2.43 -11.79
N VAL A 118 -7.67 2.70 -10.59
CA VAL A 118 -7.78 4.03 -10.01
C VAL A 118 -6.81 4.13 -8.83
N TYR A 119 -6.04 5.19 -8.76
CA TYR A 119 -5.18 5.49 -7.60
C TYR A 119 -5.84 6.55 -6.73
N VAL A 120 -5.81 6.38 -5.42
CA VAL A 120 -6.24 7.41 -4.46
C VAL A 120 -5.01 7.98 -3.76
N LEU A 121 -4.72 9.25 -4.04
CA LEU A 121 -3.65 10.06 -3.48
C LEU A 121 -4.10 10.65 -2.14
N CYS A 122 -3.24 10.51 -1.13
CA CYS A 122 -3.49 11.03 0.22
C CYS A 122 -2.33 11.94 0.64
N ASN A 123 -2.57 13.24 0.68
CA ASN A 123 -1.51 14.25 0.73
C ASN A 123 -0.80 14.30 2.08
N ASP A 124 -1.51 14.00 3.18
CA ASP A 124 -0.97 14.06 4.53
C ASP A 124 -0.38 12.71 4.99
N ASP A 125 -0.25 11.74 4.09
CA ASP A 125 0.34 10.43 4.37
C ASP A 125 1.85 10.57 4.66
N LYS A 126 2.21 10.40 5.94
CA LYS A 126 3.59 10.41 6.42
C LYS A 126 4.32 9.08 6.27
N THR A 127 3.60 8.00 5.96
CA THR A 127 4.14 6.65 5.70
C THR A 127 4.57 6.53 4.24
N ILE A 128 3.74 6.98 3.32
CA ILE A 128 4.02 7.04 1.89
C ILE A 128 3.91 8.51 1.47
N PRO A 129 5.02 9.28 1.48
CA PRO A 129 4.98 10.70 1.15
C PRO A 129 4.34 10.96 -0.21
N GLU A 130 3.65 12.09 -0.34
CA GLU A 130 2.95 12.51 -1.57
C GLU A 130 3.86 12.39 -2.81
N GLU A 131 5.10 12.87 -2.72
CA GLU A 131 6.10 12.78 -3.81
C GLU A 131 6.31 11.33 -4.29
N TYR A 132 6.31 10.37 -3.37
CA TYR A 132 6.46 8.96 -3.68
C TYR A 132 5.17 8.37 -4.26
N GLN A 133 4.00 8.81 -3.79
CA GLN A 133 2.71 8.44 -4.40
C GLN A 133 2.60 8.95 -5.83
N LEU A 134 2.99 10.20 -6.09
CA LEU A 134 3.02 10.79 -7.43
C LEU A 134 4.01 10.05 -8.35
N TRP A 135 5.19 9.71 -7.84
CA TRP A 135 6.14 8.87 -8.58
C TRP A 135 5.54 7.50 -8.91
N MET A 136 4.86 6.85 -7.96
CA MET A 136 4.16 5.58 -8.21
C MET A 136 3.06 5.72 -9.27
N ILE A 137 2.25 6.78 -9.21
CA ILE A 137 1.20 7.08 -10.21
C ILE A 137 1.82 7.16 -11.60
N GLN A 138 2.86 7.97 -11.78
CA GLN A 138 3.54 8.17 -13.07
C GLN A 138 4.09 6.86 -13.66
N ASN A 139 4.51 5.93 -12.81
CA ASN A 139 5.11 4.66 -13.22
C ASN A 139 4.10 3.50 -13.33
N SER A 140 2.95 3.60 -12.68
CA SER A 140 1.97 2.50 -12.56
C SER A 140 1.12 2.26 -13.82
N GLY A 141 0.88 3.30 -14.62
CA GLY A 141 -0.07 3.24 -15.73
C GLY A 141 -1.54 3.23 -15.29
N VAL A 142 -1.85 3.80 -14.11
CA VAL A 142 -3.23 4.01 -13.64
C VAL A 142 -4.00 4.92 -14.60
N GLN A 143 -5.31 4.67 -14.73
CA GLN A 143 -6.17 5.40 -15.66
C GLN A 143 -6.79 6.65 -15.03
N GLU A 144 -7.04 6.60 -13.73
CA GLU A 144 -7.66 7.67 -12.98
C GLU A 144 -6.93 7.86 -11.64
N VAL A 145 -6.83 9.11 -11.21
CA VAL A 145 -6.27 9.48 -9.92
C VAL A 145 -7.31 10.31 -9.19
N LEU A 146 -7.65 9.90 -7.97
CA LEU A 146 -8.50 10.64 -7.05
C LEU A 146 -7.62 11.18 -5.94
N GLU A 147 -7.89 12.40 -5.49
CA GLU A 147 -7.14 13.03 -4.40
C GLU A 147 -8.07 13.22 -3.20
N ILE A 148 -7.62 12.80 -2.03
CA ILE A 148 -8.29 13.10 -0.76
C ILE A 148 -7.34 13.95 0.09
N LYS A 149 -7.75 15.18 0.35
CA LYS A 149 -6.99 16.16 1.12
C LYS A 149 -7.19 15.94 2.62
N GLY A 150 -6.15 16.17 3.42
CA GLY A 150 -6.21 16.07 4.88
C GLY A 150 -6.20 14.64 5.43
N THR A 151 -6.12 13.61 4.58
CA THR A 151 -6.10 12.21 5.03
C THR A 151 -4.68 11.70 5.22
N ASP A 152 -4.48 10.99 6.33
CA ASP A 152 -3.26 10.25 6.62
C ASP A 152 -3.18 8.91 5.86
N HIS A 153 -2.29 8.02 6.30
CA HIS A 153 -2.16 6.67 5.74
C HIS A 153 -3.40 5.79 5.97
N MET A 154 -4.30 6.21 6.84
CA MET A 154 -5.53 5.51 7.13
C MET A 154 -6.70 6.33 6.60
N ALA A 155 -6.69 6.66 5.30
CA ALA A 155 -7.74 7.46 4.64
C ALA A 155 -9.16 6.88 4.69
N MET A 156 -9.34 5.66 5.19
CA MET A 156 -10.67 5.10 5.50
C MET A 156 -11.18 5.50 6.89
N LEU A 157 -10.32 6.07 7.74
CA LEU A 157 -10.56 6.45 9.13
C LEU A 157 -10.37 7.95 9.38
N SER A 158 -9.57 8.63 8.54
CA SER A 158 -9.33 10.08 8.59
C SER A 158 -10.22 10.90 7.65
#